data_AF-A0A951REB9-F1
#
_entry.id   AF-A0A951REB9-F1
#
_cell.length_a   1.000
_cell.length_b   1.000
_cell.length_c   1.000
_cell.angle_alpha   90.00
_cell.angle_beta   90.00
_cell.angle_gamma   90.00
#
_symmetry.space_group_name_H-M   'P 1'
#
loop_
_entity.id
_entity.type
_entity.pdbx_description
1 polymer ?
#
loop_
_entity_poly.entity_id
_entity_poly.type
_entity_poly.pdbx_seq_one_letter_code
_entity_poly.pdbx_strand_id
1 'polypeptide(L)' 'ELNFFADAGVAWQGGQTITLNPDNVRDPNMRFPYFSIGSSLRINVFGALILEPFYAMPFQTGGPSKGVWGFNFLPGW' A
#
# COMPACT_ATOMS: atom_id res chain seq x y z
N GLU A 1 3.33 1.47 19.22
CA GLU A 1 1.99 1.07 18.76
C GLU A 1 2.13 0.29 17.46
N LEU A 2 1.55 -0.90 17.39
CA LEU A 2 1.56 -1.73 16.19
C LEU A 2 0.26 -1.50 15.42
N ASN A 3 0.38 -1.22 14.13
CA ASN A 3 -0.74 -0.99 13.22
C ASN A 3 -0.68 -1.98 12.06
N PHE A 4 -1.85 -2.41 11.59
CA PHE A 4 -2.00 -3.17 10.36
C PHE A 4 -2.86 -2.35 9.40
N PHE A 5 -2.49 -2.35 8.12
CA PHE A 5 -3.19 -1.60 7.09
C PHE A 5 -3.40 -2.43 5.83
N ALA A 6 -4.43 -2.05 5.06
CA ALA A 6 -4.73 -2.61 3.76
C ALA A 6 -5.14 -1.47 2.83
N ASP A 7 -4.47 -1.36 1.68
CA ASP A 7 -4.66 -0.29 0.71
C ASP A 7 -5.08 -0.86 -0.64
N ALA A 8 -5.85 -0.06 -1.36
CA ALA A 8 -6.28 -0.35 -2.72
C ALA A 8 -6.14 0.90 -3.59
N GLY A 9 -5.60 0.75 -4.81
CA GLY A 9 -5.43 1.85 -5.74
C GLY A 9 -5.62 1.42 -7.18
N VAL A 10 -6.28 2.25 -7.98
CA VAL A 10 -6.46 2.03 -9.42
C VAL A 10 -6.23 3.34 -10.17
N ALA A 11 -5.50 3.26 -11.28
CA ALA A 11 -5.29 4.37 -12.20
C ALA A 11 -5.91 4.01 -13.56
N TRP A 12 -6.68 4.94 -14.13
CA TRP A 12 -7.36 4.76 -15.41
C TRP A 12 -7.41 6.09 -16.18
N GLN A 13 -7.67 6.00 -17.48
CA GLN A 13 -7.88 7.15 -18.35
C GLN A 13 -9.18 6.99 -19.15
N GLY A 14 -9.59 8.04 -19.87
CA GLY A 14 -10.81 8.03 -20.69
C GLY A 14 -10.84 6.86 -21.68
N GLY A 15 -12.01 6.21 -21.80
CA GLY A 15 -12.21 5.01 -22.62
C GLY A 15 -11.91 3.69 -21.90
N GLN A 16 -11.41 3.73 -20.66
CA GLN A 16 -11.17 2.54 -19.86
C GLN A 16 -12.26 2.33 -18.80
N THR A 17 -12.52 1.07 -18.48
CA THR A 17 -13.51 0.66 -17.48
C THR A 17 -12.81 0.01 -16.30
N ILE A 18 -13.17 0.42 -15.09
CA ILE A 18 -12.68 -0.22 -13.87
C ILE A 18 -13.42 -1.55 -13.69
N THR A 19 -12.69 -2.61 -13.35
CA THR A 19 -13.27 -3.93 -13.13
C THR A 19 -12.67 -4.59 -11.90
N LEU A 20 -13.50 -5.37 -11.21
CA LEU A 20 -13.08 -6.29 -10.14
C LEU A 20 -13.04 -7.75 -10.62
N ASN A 21 -13.25 -7.98 -11.91
CA ASN A 21 -13.10 -9.31 -12.48
C ASN A 21 -11.60 -9.56 -12.79
N PRO A 22 -10.94 -10.52 -12.12
CA PRO A 22 -9.52 -10.82 -12.35
C PRO A 22 -9.23 -11.37 -13.76
N ASP A 23 -10.23 -11.92 -14.45
CA ASP A 23 -10.06 -12.44 -15.81
C ASP A 23 -9.75 -11.31 -16.82
N ASN A 24 -10.17 -10.08 -16.49
CA ASN A 24 -10.01 -8.91 -17.33
C ASN A 24 -8.70 -8.16 -17.10
N VAL A 25 -7.80 -8.64 -16.22
CA VAL A 25 -6.52 -7.96 -15.90
C VAL A 25 -5.62 -7.77 -17.13
N ARG A 26 -5.78 -8.61 -18.15
CA ARG A 26 -5.02 -8.53 -19.41
C ARG A 26 -5.68 -7.66 -20.49
N ASP A 27 -6.91 -7.22 -20.30
CA ASP A 27 -7.60 -6.37 -21.27
C ASP A 27 -7.13 -4.90 -21.11
N PRO A 28 -6.56 -4.28 -22.16
CA PRO A 28 -6.05 -2.91 -22.09
C PRO A 28 -7.13 -1.84 -21.82
N ASN A 29 -8.39 -2.14 -22.10
CA ASN A 29 -9.54 -1.28 -21.80
C ASN A 29 -10.07 -1.49 -20.39
N MET A 30 -9.59 -2.49 -19.67
CA MET A 30 -10.03 -2.82 -18.32
C MET A 30 -8.94 -2.50 -17.30
N ARG A 31 -9.33 -1.95 -16.17
CA ARG A 31 -8.41 -1.58 -15.08
C ARG A 31 -8.81 -2.31 -13.80
N PHE A 32 -7.96 -3.23 -13.39
CA PHE A 32 -8.09 -3.95 -12.12
C PHE A 32 -7.28 -3.22 -11.04
N PRO A 33 -7.86 -2.96 -9.84
CA PRO A 33 -7.15 -2.32 -8.75
C PRO A 33 -5.94 -3.13 -8.25
N TYR A 34 -4.91 -2.41 -7.82
CA TYR A 34 -3.80 -2.96 -7.05
C TYR A 34 -4.16 -2.95 -5.58
N PHE A 35 -3.79 -4.01 -4.87
CA PHE A 35 -4.05 -4.20 -3.45
C PHE A 35 -2.71 -4.43 -2.75
N SER A 36 -2.56 -3.85 -1.57
CA SER A 36 -1.43 -4.09 -0.69
C SER A 36 -1.88 -4.21 0.75
N ILE A 37 -1.13 -5.00 1.52
CA ILE A 37 -1.29 -5.06 2.98
C ILE A 37 0.04 -4.71 3.63
N GLY A 38 0.01 -4.25 4.86
CA GLY A 38 1.24 -3.97 5.57
C GLY A 38 1.05 -3.82 7.07
N SER A 39 2.19 -3.64 7.72
CA SER A 39 2.24 -3.31 9.13
C SER A 39 3.15 -2.10 9.36
N SER A 40 2.83 -1.33 10.37
CA SER A 40 3.55 -0.14 10.79
C SER A 40 3.77 -0.18 12.30
N LEU A 41 4.94 0.25 12.74
CA LEU A 41 5.27 0.34 14.16
C LEU A 41 5.57 1.79 14.51
N ARG A 42 4.69 2.41 15.30
CA ARG A 42 4.89 3.75 15.81
C ARG A 42 5.63 3.72 17.14
N ILE A 43 6.77 4.40 17.19
CA ILE A 43 7.64 4.49 18.36
C ILE A 43 7.73 5.96 18.76
N ASN A 44 7.28 6.28 19.97
CA ASN A 44 7.48 7.60 20.54
C ASN A 44 8.84 7.64 21.25
N VAL A 45 9.73 8.49 20.77
CA VAL A 45 11.08 8.68 21.27
C VAL A 45 11.10 9.95 22.14
N PHE A 46 11.27 9.75 23.44
CA PHE A 46 11.37 10.80 24.47
C PHE A 46 10.22 11.82 24.50
N GLY A 47 9.05 11.49 23.94
CA GLY A 47 7.93 12.43 23.84
C GLY A 47 8.07 13.48 22.74
N ALA A 48 9.21 13.55 22.04
CA ALA A 48 9.54 14.65 21.13
C ALA A 48 9.61 14.25 19.65
N LEU A 49 9.69 12.95 19.35
CA LEU A 49 9.81 12.44 17.99
C LEU A 49 9.03 11.14 17.85
N ILE A 50 8.24 11.04 16.79
CA ILE A 50 7.56 9.79 16.43
C ILE A 50 8.27 9.20 15.21
N LEU A 51 8.80 8.00 15.41
CA LEU A 51 9.36 7.17 14.35
C LEU A 51 8.33 6.13 13.94
N GLU A 52 8.10 6.00 12.64
CA GLU A 52 7.13 5.04 12.12
C GLU A 52 7.69 4.29 10.90
N PRO A 53 8.53 3.25 11.12
CA PRO A 53 8.83 2.26 10.09
C PRO A 53 7.59 1.46 9.70
N PHE A 54 7.45 1.18 8.41
CA PHE A 54 6.40 0.33 7.88
C PHE A 54 6.91 -0.61 6.78
N TYR A 55 6.21 -1.73 6.62
CA TYR A 55 6.42 -2.69 5.54
C TYR A 55 5.11 -2.94 4.81
N ALA A 56 5.10 -2.71 3.50
CA ALA A 56 3.95 -2.93 2.63
C ALA A 56 4.25 -4.05 1.62
N MET A 57 3.31 -4.97 1.44
CA MET A 57 3.38 -6.09 0.52
C MET A 57 2.30 -5.96 -0.56
N PRO A 58 2.68 -5.84 -1.85
CA PRO A 58 1.72 -5.81 -2.95
C PRO A 58 1.31 -7.23 -3.37
N PHE A 59 0.02 -7.46 -3.60
CA PHE A 59 -0.45 -8.79 -4.03
C PHE A 59 -0.23 -9.05 -5.53
N GLN A 60 -0.41 -8.04 -6.38
CA GLN A 60 -0.44 -8.20 -7.84
C GLN A 60 0.95 -8.13 -8.52
N THR A 61 1.98 -7.60 -7.84
CA THR A 61 3.28 -7.29 -8.49
C THR A 61 4.40 -8.28 -8.16
N GLY A 62 4.12 -9.34 -7.39
CA GLY A 62 5.10 -10.37 -7.01
C GLY A 62 5.04 -10.84 -5.55
N GLY A 63 4.00 -10.45 -4.79
CA GLY A 63 3.78 -10.92 -3.42
C GLY A 63 4.89 -10.49 -2.44
N PRO A 64 5.20 -11.31 -1.41
CA PRO A 64 6.17 -10.98 -0.36
C PRO A 64 7.55 -10.60 -0.87
N SER A 65 7.94 -11.13 -2.04
CA SER A 65 9.27 -10.91 -2.63
C SER A 65 9.51 -9.48 -3.10
N LYS A 66 8.45 -8.69 -3.29
CA LYS A 66 8.50 -7.28 -3.71
C LYS A 66 7.91 -6.32 -2.69
N GLY A 67 7.98 -6.69 -1.41
CA GLY A 67 7.58 -5.78 -0.35
C GLY A 67 8.45 -4.52 -0.32
N VAL A 68 7.86 -3.42 0.11
CA VAL A 68 8.47 -2.11 0.19
C VAL A 68 8.58 -1.73 1.66
N TRP A 69 9.79 -1.34 2.07
CA TRP A 69 10.02 -0.70 3.37
C TRP A 69 9.90 0.80 3.23
N GLY A 70 9.25 1.43 4.20
CA GLY A 70 9.23 2.88 4.31
C GLY A 70 9.39 3.32 5.76
N PHE A 71 9.67 4.61 5.92
CA PHE A 71 9.97 5.17 7.21
C PHE A 71 9.47 6.61 7.27
N ASN A 72 8.61 6.90 8.24
CA ASN A 72 8.09 8.24 8.49
C ASN A 72 8.72 8.85 9.74
N PHE A 73 9.03 10.14 9.64
CA PHE A 73 9.49 10.97 10.75
C PHE A 73 8.46 12.08 11.00
N LEU A 74 7.89 12.09 12.19
CA LEU A 74 6.86 13.06 12.58
C LEU A 74 7.35 13.78 13.84
N PRO A 75 7.31 15.12 13.88
CA PRO A 75 7.59 15.85 15.12
C PRO A 75 6.64 15.36 16.22
N GLY A 76 7.17 15.27 17.44
CA GLY A 76 6.38 14.99 18.63
C GLY A 76 5.30 16.05 18.82
N TRP A 77 4.27 15.65 19.55
CA TRP A 77 3.15 16.50 19.96
C TRP A 77 3.61 17.81 20.61
#